data_AF-A0A6A4LW76-F1
#
_entry.id   AF-A0A6A4LW76-F1
#
_cell.length_a   1.000
_cell.length_b   1.000
_cell.length_c   1.000
_cell.angle_alpha   90.00
_cell.angle_beta   90.00
_cell.angle_gamma   90.00
#
_symmetry.space_group_name_H-M   'P 1'
#
loop_
_entity.id
_entity.type
_entity.pdbx_description
1 polymer ?
#
loop_
_entity_poly.entity_id
_entity_poly.type
_entity_poly.pdbx_seq_one_letter_code
_entity_poly.pdbx_strand_id
1 'polypeptide(L)'
;MYTQMLCGLLEHKQVHRVGAVLASGLLRAIRFLQLNWPQLTHDIRFGTFNPAITDPSIRDCMIRILKKPEPKLADFIASECSKENWEKIITRIWPNTKYLDCVVSGVMAQYITALEYYSGGLPVASTSYGSSECYGGLNLNPICDPSQVIYTIMPNMAYFEFIPQKSNSAKLVDLADVEVGQEYELVVTTMEDYTDRRGRATKIGRDRGATLAHESDATVLDYTSYADTKSTIPGHYVIYWELGALDSAYWPSDELLGRCCLAMEESLGSVYRRGRVADGSIGPLEIRVVRSGTFEEIMDYAISRGASISQYKVPRCVSLAPIRKHLESRVVSAHFSPSLPNWSPEPSQ
;
A
#
# COMPACT_ATOMS: atom_id res chain seq x y z
N MET A 1 -5.01 1.07 18.21
CA MET A 1 -5.15 -0.24 17.55
C MET A 1 -5.83 -1.26 18.46
N TYR A 2 -5.25 -1.61 19.61
CA TYR A 2 -5.80 -2.66 20.50
C TYR A 2 -7.29 -2.50 20.82
N THR A 3 -7.71 -1.33 21.30
CA THR A 3 -9.11 -1.09 21.69
C THR A 3 -10.07 -1.11 20.51
N GLN A 4 -9.68 -0.58 19.35
CA GLN A 4 -10.48 -0.65 18.12
C GLN A 4 -10.68 -2.10 17.68
N MET A 5 -9.62 -2.91 17.71
CA MET A 5 -9.71 -4.34 17.40
C MET A 5 -10.63 -5.06 18.38
N LEU A 6 -10.46 -4.81 19.68
CA LEU A 6 -11.28 -5.41 20.72
C LEU A 6 -12.77 -5.06 20.56
N CYS A 7 -13.11 -3.80 20.31
CA CYS A 7 -14.50 -3.40 20.02
C CYS A 7 -15.03 -4.07 18.74
N GLY A 8 -14.21 -4.18 17.69
CA GLY A 8 -14.57 -4.86 16.45
C GLY A 8 -14.85 -6.36 16.64
N LEU A 9 -14.14 -7.02 17.55
CA LEU A 9 -14.35 -8.42 17.91
C LEU A 9 -15.61 -8.63 18.76
N LEU A 10 -15.88 -7.74 19.71
CA LEU A 10 -17.11 -7.78 20.51
C LEU A 10 -18.36 -7.63 19.64
N GLU A 11 -18.31 -6.70 18.69
CA GLU A 11 -19.43 -6.41 17.78
C GLU A 11 -19.40 -7.23 16.49
N HIS A 12 -18.68 -8.35 16.45
CA HIS A 12 -18.34 -9.03 15.20
C HIS A 12 -19.53 -9.41 14.31
N LYS A 13 -20.70 -9.68 14.91
CA LYS A 13 -21.95 -9.99 14.18
C LYS A 13 -22.64 -8.75 13.61
N GLN A 14 -22.36 -7.56 14.12
CA GLN A 14 -22.94 -6.30 13.66
C GLN A 14 -22.13 -5.65 12.53
N VAL A 15 -20.94 -6.18 12.24
CA VAL A 15 -20.04 -5.65 11.22
C VAL A 15 -20.52 -6.05 9.82
N HIS A 16 -20.89 -5.05 9.02
CA HIS A 16 -21.29 -5.20 7.61
C HIS A 16 -20.24 -4.72 6.61
N ARG A 17 -19.25 -3.96 7.08
CA ARG A 17 -18.09 -3.49 6.29
C ARG A 17 -16.87 -3.45 7.18
N VAL A 18 -15.71 -3.81 6.64
CA VAL A 18 -14.41 -3.73 7.32
C VAL A 18 -13.52 -2.82 6.49
N GLY A 19 -12.77 -1.92 7.13
CA GLY A 19 -12.03 -0.94 6.34
C GLY A 19 -11.01 -0.13 7.11
N ALA A 20 -10.20 0.58 6.34
CA ALA A 20 -9.23 1.58 6.76
C ALA A 20 -9.05 2.58 5.62
N VAL A 21 -8.46 3.75 5.87
CA VAL A 21 -8.23 4.75 4.79
C VAL A 21 -7.42 4.15 3.64
N LEU A 22 -6.34 3.43 3.95
CA LEU A 22 -5.46 2.77 3.00
C LEU A 22 -5.49 1.25 3.21
N ALA A 23 -5.33 0.49 2.13
CA ALA A 23 -5.17 -0.97 2.16
C ALA A 23 -4.08 -1.43 3.16
N SER A 24 -2.94 -0.74 3.19
CA SER A 24 -1.84 -0.99 4.14
C SER A 24 -2.28 -0.88 5.60
N GLY A 25 -3.16 0.08 5.92
CA GLY A 25 -3.70 0.26 7.27
C GLY A 25 -4.56 -0.92 7.71
N LEU A 26 -5.36 -1.48 6.80
CA LEU A 26 -6.18 -2.66 7.06
C LEU A 26 -5.30 -3.91 7.25
N LEU A 27 -4.29 -4.10 6.39
CA LEU A 27 -3.33 -5.20 6.54
C LEU A 27 -2.58 -5.13 7.88
N ARG A 28 -2.22 -3.93 8.33
CA ARG A 28 -1.61 -3.74 9.66
C ARG A 28 -2.56 -4.09 10.80
N ALA A 29 -3.86 -3.83 10.66
CA ALA A 29 -4.85 -4.26 11.66
C ALA A 29 -4.96 -5.80 11.70
N ILE A 30 -4.93 -6.48 10.55
CA ILE A 30 -4.92 -7.95 10.48
C ILE A 30 -3.65 -8.51 11.12
N ARG A 31 -2.48 -7.93 10.80
CA ARG A 31 -1.20 -8.29 11.44
C ARG A 31 -1.23 -8.09 12.95
N PHE A 32 -1.81 -6.99 13.41
CA PHE A 32 -1.99 -6.73 14.83
C PHE A 32 -2.80 -7.84 15.51
N LEU A 33 -3.88 -8.30 14.87
CA LEU A 33 -4.68 -9.42 15.37
C LEU A 33 -3.87 -10.72 15.42
N GLN A 34 -3.08 -11.03 14.38
CA GLN A 34 -2.18 -12.20 14.36
C GLN A 34 -1.24 -12.24 15.57
N LEU A 35 -0.70 -11.09 15.97
CA LEU A 35 0.28 -11.02 17.05
C LEU A 35 -0.37 -10.95 18.45
N ASN A 36 -1.59 -10.41 18.57
CA ASN A 36 -2.18 -10.03 19.86
C ASN A 36 -3.48 -10.77 20.21
N TRP A 37 -3.96 -11.70 19.36
CA TRP A 37 -5.21 -12.44 19.63
C TRP A 37 -5.24 -13.18 20.98
N PRO A 38 -4.14 -13.72 21.55
CA PRO A 38 -4.21 -14.39 22.85
C PRO A 38 -4.60 -13.42 23.99
N GLN A 39 -4.07 -12.21 23.98
CA GLN A 39 -4.41 -11.20 24.97
C GLN A 39 -5.81 -10.62 24.73
N LEU A 40 -6.18 -10.39 23.46
CA LEU A 40 -7.53 -9.92 23.11
C LEU A 40 -8.61 -10.92 23.56
N THR A 41 -8.39 -12.21 23.35
CA THR A 41 -9.32 -13.27 23.78
C THR A 41 -9.35 -13.44 25.29
N HIS A 42 -8.23 -13.22 26.00
CA HIS A 42 -8.21 -13.17 27.46
C HIS A 42 -9.12 -12.05 28.00
N ASP A 43 -8.96 -10.82 27.47
CA ASP A 43 -9.76 -9.66 27.88
C ASP A 43 -11.26 -9.90 27.63
N ILE A 44 -11.62 -10.47 26.47
CA ILE A 44 -13.02 -10.85 26.14
C ILE A 44 -13.54 -11.93 27.11
N ARG A 45 -12.73 -12.96 27.38
CA ARG A 45 -13.15 -14.10 28.21
C ARG A 45 -13.48 -13.67 29.63
N PHE A 46 -12.66 -12.81 30.22
CA PHE A 46 -12.77 -12.42 31.63
C PHE A 46 -13.47 -11.07 31.82
N GLY A 47 -13.75 -10.33 30.74
CA GLY A 47 -14.27 -8.96 30.83
C GLY A 47 -13.28 -8.02 31.51
N THR A 48 -11.98 -8.34 31.46
CA THR A 48 -10.90 -7.53 32.02
C THR A 48 -10.27 -6.70 30.92
N PHE A 49 -9.66 -5.58 31.29
CA PHE A 49 -9.00 -4.70 30.33
C PHE A 49 -7.50 -4.67 30.58
N ASN A 50 -6.73 -4.98 29.53
CA ASN A 50 -5.28 -5.05 29.58
C ASN A 50 -4.66 -3.86 30.36
N PRO A 51 -3.89 -4.12 31.44
CA PRO A 51 -3.29 -3.07 32.26
C PRO A 51 -2.20 -2.27 31.52
N ALA A 52 -1.65 -2.80 30.42
CA ALA A 52 -0.68 -2.09 29.59
C ALA A 52 -1.26 -0.83 28.92
N ILE A 53 -2.59 -0.71 28.83
CA ILE A 53 -3.26 0.48 28.28
C ILE A 53 -3.53 1.45 29.42
N THR A 54 -2.70 2.49 29.51
CA THR A 54 -2.69 3.44 30.63
C THR A 54 -3.54 4.69 30.42
N ASP A 55 -3.99 4.97 29.18
CA ASP A 55 -4.80 6.14 28.85
C ASP A 55 -6.15 6.14 29.60
N PRO A 56 -6.41 7.12 30.50
CA PRO A 56 -7.62 7.12 31.31
C PRO A 56 -8.91 7.22 30.50
N SER A 57 -8.93 8.02 29.42
CA SER A 57 -10.12 8.21 28.58
C SER A 57 -10.52 6.92 27.87
N ILE A 58 -9.52 6.19 27.36
CA ILE A 58 -9.73 4.89 26.74
C ILE A 58 -10.21 3.88 27.78
N ARG A 59 -9.60 3.84 28.98
CA ARG A 59 -10.00 2.90 30.05
C ARG A 59 -11.45 3.12 30.46
N ASP A 60 -11.86 4.36 30.69
CA ASP A 60 -13.23 4.72 31.08
C ASP A 60 -14.25 4.30 30.02
N CYS A 61 -13.90 4.45 28.73
CA CYS A 61 -14.72 4.00 27.62
C CYS A 61 -14.81 2.46 27.58
N MET A 62 -13.67 1.77 27.69
CA MET A 62 -13.61 0.31 27.58
C MET A 62 -14.31 -0.40 28.74
N ILE A 63 -14.30 0.15 29.96
CA ILE A 63 -15.07 -0.38 31.10
C ILE A 63 -16.57 -0.40 30.79
N ARG A 64 -17.08 0.56 30.01
CA ARG A 64 -18.51 0.61 29.62
C ARG A 64 -18.85 -0.40 28.52
N ILE A 65 -17.86 -0.83 27.74
CA ILE A 65 -18.03 -1.77 26.63
C ILE A 65 -17.84 -3.21 27.12
N LEU A 66 -16.74 -3.49 27.85
CA LEU A 66 -16.42 -4.77 28.48
C LEU A 66 -17.24 -5.01 29.77
N LYS A 67 -18.57 -4.86 29.70
CA LYS A 67 -19.43 -5.01 30.89
C LYS A 67 -19.58 -6.46 31.35
N LYS A 68 -19.37 -7.44 30.47
CA LYS A 68 -19.65 -8.85 30.75
C LYS A 68 -18.55 -9.75 30.17
N PRO A 69 -18.12 -10.77 30.93
CA PRO A 69 -17.27 -11.84 30.41
C PRO A 69 -18.00 -12.62 29.30
N GLU A 70 -17.34 -12.83 28.15
CA GLU A 70 -17.89 -13.57 27.01
C GLU A 70 -16.99 -14.76 26.59
N PRO A 71 -16.95 -15.85 27.38
CA PRO A 71 -16.07 -16.98 27.12
C PRO A 71 -16.32 -17.65 25.77
N LYS A 72 -17.60 -17.77 25.35
CA LYS A 72 -17.96 -18.39 24.06
C LYS A 72 -17.40 -17.60 22.87
N LEU A 73 -17.41 -16.27 22.94
CA LEU A 73 -16.83 -15.42 21.90
C LEU A 73 -15.30 -15.54 21.88
N ALA A 74 -14.68 -15.55 23.06
CA ALA A 74 -13.24 -15.76 23.19
C ALA A 74 -12.80 -17.12 22.62
N ASP A 75 -13.53 -18.20 22.93
CA ASP A 75 -13.29 -19.54 22.38
C ASP A 75 -13.40 -19.55 20.85
N PHE A 76 -14.43 -18.92 20.30
CA PHE A 76 -14.63 -18.78 18.86
C PHE A 76 -13.45 -18.04 18.18
N ILE A 77 -13.09 -16.87 18.67
CA ILE A 77 -11.98 -16.07 18.09
C ILE A 77 -10.65 -16.84 18.22
N ALA A 78 -10.39 -17.46 19.36
CA ALA A 78 -9.19 -18.27 19.57
C ALA A 78 -9.14 -19.45 18.59
N SER A 79 -10.27 -20.11 18.33
CA SER A 79 -10.34 -21.24 17.40
C SER A 79 -10.06 -20.84 15.94
N GLU A 80 -10.40 -19.61 15.54
CA GLU A 80 -10.09 -19.11 14.20
C GLU A 80 -8.66 -18.59 14.07
N CYS A 81 -8.17 -17.85 15.08
CA CYS A 81 -6.83 -17.23 15.04
C CYS A 81 -5.68 -18.20 15.35
N SER A 82 -5.94 -19.34 15.99
CA SER A 82 -4.91 -20.37 16.28
C SER A 82 -4.55 -21.23 15.07
N LYS A 83 -5.32 -21.15 13.98
CA LYS A 83 -5.04 -21.86 12.73
C LYS A 83 -3.83 -21.23 12.04
N GLU A 84 -2.97 -22.05 11.44
CA GLU A 84 -1.83 -21.57 10.64
C GLU A 84 -2.29 -20.84 9.38
N ASN A 85 -3.36 -21.32 8.73
CA ASN A 85 -3.93 -20.68 7.56
C ASN A 85 -4.90 -19.53 7.94
N TRP A 86 -4.54 -18.31 7.54
CA TRP A 86 -5.31 -17.07 7.74
C TRP A 86 -6.14 -16.65 6.52
N GLU A 87 -6.23 -17.47 5.48
CA GLU A 87 -7.11 -17.25 4.34
C GLU A 87 -8.56 -17.02 4.81
N LYS A 88 -9.25 -16.05 4.22
CA LYS A 88 -10.64 -15.68 4.53
C LYS A 88 -10.90 -15.28 5.99
N ILE A 89 -9.86 -15.00 6.79
CA ILE A 89 -10.00 -14.68 8.22
C ILE A 89 -11.02 -13.56 8.47
N ILE A 90 -11.12 -12.57 7.57
CA ILE A 90 -12.06 -11.46 7.72
C ILE A 90 -13.50 -12.00 7.74
N THR A 91 -13.87 -12.86 6.79
CA THR A 91 -15.20 -13.48 6.74
C THR A 91 -15.42 -14.53 7.82
N ARG A 92 -14.36 -15.16 8.33
CA ARG A 92 -14.47 -16.12 9.44
C ARG A 92 -14.79 -15.42 10.75
N ILE A 93 -14.11 -14.31 11.05
CA ILE A 93 -14.35 -13.53 12.29
C ILE A 93 -15.58 -12.63 12.16
N TRP A 94 -15.72 -11.93 11.03
CA TRP A 94 -16.81 -11.00 10.71
C TRP A 94 -17.67 -11.54 9.55
N PRO A 95 -18.55 -12.52 9.80
CA PRO A 95 -19.28 -13.24 8.76
C PRO A 95 -20.30 -12.41 7.98
N ASN A 96 -20.75 -11.29 8.53
CA ASN A 96 -21.73 -10.41 7.88
C ASN A 96 -21.09 -9.34 6.99
N THR A 97 -19.76 -9.31 6.88
CA THR A 97 -19.03 -8.34 6.05
C THR A 97 -19.41 -8.49 4.58
N LYS A 98 -19.80 -7.37 3.96
CA LYS A 98 -20.25 -7.31 2.56
C LYS A 98 -19.15 -6.86 1.61
N TYR A 99 -18.25 -5.98 2.06
CA TYR A 99 -17.15 -5.44 1.27
C TYR A 99 -16.05 -4.89 2.19
N LEU A 100 -14.86 -4.70 1.64
CA LEU A 100 -13.77 -3.97 2.27
C LEU A 100 -13.81 -2.51 1.83
N ASP A 101 -13.66 -1.56 2.75
CA ASP A 101 -13.64 -0.13 2.46
C ASP A 101 -12.21 0.40 2.67
N CYS A 102 -11.45 0.52 1.58
CA CYS A 102 -10.09 1.06 1.61
C CYS A 102 -9.61 1.50 0.24
N VAL A 103 -8.69 2.47 0.21
CA VAL A 103 -8.05 2.87 -1.05
C VAL A 103 -7.13 1.75 -1.54
N VAL A 104 -7.44 1.23 -2.73
CA VAL A 104 -6.66 0.22 -3.47
C VAL A 104 -6.20 0.70 -4.84
N SER A 105 -6.46 1.95 -5.21
CA SER A 105 -5.90 2.54 -6.43
C SER A 105 -4.45 2.96 -6.23
N GLY A 106 -3.71 3.11 -7.33
CA GLY A 106 -2.38 3.71 -7.27
C GLY A 106 -1.32 2.80 -6.67
N VAL A 107 -0.48 3.33 -5.77
CA VAL A 107 0.53 2.52 -5.08
C VAL A 107 -0.07 1.50 -4.12
N MET A 108 -1.36 1.63 -3.78
CA MET A 108 -2.07 0.66 -2.94
C MET A 108 -2.54 -0.57 -3.70
N ALA A 109 -2.52 -0.54 -5.05
CA ALA A 109 -2.96 -1.68 -5.88
C ALA A 109 -2.14 -2.95 -5.64
N GLN A 110 -0.88 -2.80 -5.20
CA GLN A 110 -0.03 -3.94 -4.84
C GLN A 110 -0.61 -4.82 -3.73
N TYR A 111 -1.49 -4.26 -2.87
CA TYR A 111 -2.05 -4.99 -1.73
C TYR A 111 -3.34 -5.75 -2.08
N ILE A 112 -3.84 -5.66 -3.32
CA ILE A 112 -5.09 -6.31 -3.75
C ILE A 112 -5.03 -7.82 -3.48
N THR A 113 -3.97 -8.50 -3.92
CA THR A 113 -3.80 -9.96 -3.72
C THR A 113 -3.80 -10.35 -2.24
N ALA A 114 -3.14 -9.58 -1.38
CA ALA A 114 -3.13 -9.83 0.05
C ALA A 114 -4.52 -9.63 0.67
N LEU A 115 -5.25 -8.60 0.26
CA LEU A 115 -6.62 -8.34 0.71
C LEU A 115 -7.59 -9.42 0.23
N GLU A 116 -7.44 -9.92 -1.00
CA GLU A 116 -8.22 -11.04 -1.53
C GLU A 116 -8.00 -12.31 -0.71
N TYR A 117 -6.75 -12.62 -0.36
CA TYR A 117 -6.40 -13.74 0.50
C TYR A 117 -7.08 -13.66 1.87
N TYR A 118 -6.95 -12.54 2.59
CA TYR A 118 -7.55 -12.40 3.93
C TYR A 118 -9.07 -12.25 3.93
N SER A 119 -9.64 -11.72 2.84
CA SER A 119 -11.09 -11.51 2.72
C SER A 119 -11.84 -12.69 2.11
N GLY A 120 -11.16 -13.58 1.39
CA GLY A 120 -11.81 -14.62 0.60
C GLY A 120 -12.51 -14.08 -0.65
N GLY A 121 -12.00 -13.00 -1.23
CA GLY A 121 -12.53 -12.39 -2.44
C GLY A 121 -13.75 -11.47 -2.21
N LEU A 122 -13.84 -10.82 -1.05
CA LEU A 122 -14.86 -9.78 -0.86
C LEU A 122 -14.57 -8.59 -1.79
N PRO A 123 -15.60 -7.90 -2.32
CA PRO A 123 -15.41 -6.68 -3.09
C PRO A 123 -14.63 -5.64 -2.30
N VAL A 124 -13.72 -4.91 -2.95
CA VAL A 124 -12.96 -3.83 -2.33
C VAL A 124 -13.42 -2.49 -2.89
N ALA A 125 -14.12 -1.73 -2.05
CA ALA A 125 -14.64 -0.42 -2.40
C ALA A 125 -13.62 0.68 -2.10
N SER A 126 -13.11 1.30 -3.16
CA SER A 126 -12.31 2.53 -3.07
C SER A 126 -13.24 3.72 -3.30
N THR A 127 -13.74 4.29 -2.20
CA THR A 127 -14.90 5.18 -2.20
C THR A 127 -14.58 6.64 -2.50
N SER A 128 -13.43 7.14 -2.02
CA SER A 128 -13.07 8.55 -2.10
C SER A 128 -11.66 8.79 -2.62
N TYR A 129 -11.48 9.86 -3.37
CA TYR A 129 -10.21 10.42 -3.79
C TYR A 129 -10.01 11.81 -3.20
N GLY A 130 -8.87 12.03 -2.56
CA GLY A 130 -8.54 13.34 -1.98
C GLY A 130 -7.14 13.38 -1.40
N SER A 131 -6.76 14.57 -0.97
CA SER A 131 -5.49 14.88 -0.32
C SER A 131 -5.71 15.70 0.95
N SER A 132 -4.63 16.08 1.63
CA SER A 132 -4.69 17.04 2.75
C SER A 132 -5.21 18.41 2.33
N GLU A 133 -4.96 18.80 1.08
CA GLU A 133 -5.27 20.11 0.52
C GLU A 133 -6.69 20.18 -0.05
N CYS A 134 -7.19 19.08 -0.63
CA CYS A 134 -8.52 19.07 -1.23
C CYS A 134 -9.15 17.68 -1.22
N TYR A 135 -10.43 17.63 -0.86
CA TYR A 135 -11.25 16.45 -1.08
C TYR A 135 -11.71 16.45 -2.55
N GLY A 136 -11.02 15.66 -3.38
CA GLY A 136 -11.08 15.79 -4.83
C GLY A 136 -12.34 15.19 -5.47
N GLY A 137 -12.70 13.96 -5.11
CA GLY A 137 -13.78 13.26 -5.79
C GLY A 137 -14.19 11.94 -5.15
N LEU A 138 -15.16 11.29 -5.77
CA LEU A 138 -15.75 10.04 -5.28
C LEU A 138 -15.92 9.02 -6.40
N ASN A 139 -15.84 7.75 -6.05
CA ASN A 139 -16.12 6.67 -6.98
C ASN A 139 -17.64 6.45 -7.04
N LEU A 140 -18.26 6.80 -8.18
CA LEU A 140 -19.70 6.61 -8.40
C LEU A 140 -20.10 5.14 -8.57
N ASN A 141 -19.14 4.24 -8.83
CA ASN A 141 -19.35 2.81 -8.92
C ASN A 141 -18.43 2.07 -7.92
N PRO A 142 -18.72 2.11 -6.62
CA PRO A 142 -17.81 1.64 -5.58
C PRO A 142 -17.60 0.11 -5.55
N ILE A 143 -18.40 -0.68 -6.28
CA ILE A 143 -18.29 -2.16 -6.32
C ILE A 143 -17.60 -2.60 -7.63
N CYS A 144 -16.98 -1.67 -8.38
CA CYS A 144 -16.21 -2.03 -9.57
C CYS A 144 -14.97 -2.87 -9.22
N ASP A 145 -14.40 -3.52 -10.24
CA ASP A 145 -13.10 -4.16 -10.13
C ASP A 145 -12.04 -3.12 -9.67
N PRO A 146 -11.12 -3.47 -8.74
CA PRO A 146 -10.08 -2.57 -8.28
C PRO A 146 -9.19 -1.96 -9.38
N SER A 147 -9.04 -2.65 -10.53
CA SER A 147 -8.30 -2.13 -11.70
C SER A 147 -9.08 -1.10 -12.51
N GLN A 148 -10.41 -1.01 -12.33
CA GLN A 148 -11.33 -0.15 -13.09
C GLN A 148 -11.87 1.01 -12.26
N VAL A 149 -11.25 1.33 -11.13
CA VAL A 149 -11.68 2.42 -10.25
C VAL A 149 -11.52 3.76 -10.97
N ILE A 150 -12.64 4.47 -11.12
CA ILE A 150 -12.70 5.83 -11.68
C ILE A 150 -13.29 6.76 -10.63
N TYR A 151 -12.61 7.88 -10.38
CA TYR A 151 -13.11 8.90 -9.47
C TYR A 151 -13.72 10.06 -10.26
N THR A 152 -14.94 10.44 -9.90
CA THR A 152 -15.59 11.64 -10.41
C THR A 152 -15.26 12.80 -9.49
N ILE A 153 -14.59 13.80 -10.04
CA ILE A 153 -14.27 15.05 -9.33
C ILE A 153 -15.57 15.81 -9.05
N MET A 154 -15.72 16.30 -7.82
CA MET A 154 -16.91 17.02 -7.39
C MET A 154 -16.71 18.53 -7.61
N PRO A 155 -17.41 19.17 -8.58
CA PRO A 155 -17.09 20.55 -9.01
C PRO A 155 -17.27 21.62 -7.93
N ASN A 156 -17.99 21.31 -6.85
CA ASN A 156 -18.25 22.22 -5.74
C ASN A 156 -17.18 22.19 -4.63
N MET A 157 -16.17 21.32 -4.73
CA MET A 157 -15.17 21.13 -3.66
C MET A 157 -13.99 22.11 -3.77
N ALA A 158 -13.60 22.44 -5.00
CA ALA A 158 -12.54 23.41 -5.32
C ALA A 158 -12.67 23.82 -6.78
N TYR A 159 -11.85 24.77 -7.23
CA TYR A 159 -11.66 25.01 -8.67
C TYR A 159 -10.57 24.06 -9.18
N PHE A 160 -10.88 23.31 -10.24
CA PHE A 160 -10.03 22.24 -10.77
C PHE A 160 -9.60 22.56 -12.20
N GLU A 161 -8.29 22.56 -12.42
CA GLU A 161 -7.64 22.76 -13.72
C GLU A 161 -6.68 21.62 -14.03
N PHE A 162 -6.32 21.46 -15.31
CA PHE A 162 -5.57 20.31 -15.79
C PHE A 162 -4.44 20.73 -16.74
N ILE A 163 -3.22 20.22 -16.51
CA ILE A 163 -2.09 20.41 -17.41
C ILE A 163 -1.91 19.14 -18.26
N PRO A 164 -2.02 19.20 -19.61
CA PRO A 164 -1.84 18.03 -20.46
C PRO A 164 -0.40 17.51 -20.42
N GLN A 165 -0.20 16.21 -20.18
CA GLN A 165 1.15 15.66 -19.98
C GLN A 165 1.93 15.47 -21.30
N LYS A 166 1.23 15.23 -22.42
CA LYS A 166 1.84 15.00 -23.74
C LYS A 166 2.15 16.30 -24.51
N SER A 167 1.68 17.44 -24.02
CA SER A 167 1.90 18.73 -24.68
C SER A 167 2.99 19.51 -23.94
N ASN A 168 3.94 20.10 -24.68
CA ASN A 168 4.89 21.07 -24.13
C ASN A 168 4.25 22.43 -23.78
N SER A 169 2.92 22.57 -23.96
CA SER A 169 2.20 23.78 -23.57
C SER A 169 1.74 23.66 -22.11
N ALA A 170 2.08 24.65 -21.29
CA ALA A 170 1.61 24.79 -19.92
C ALA A 170 0.19 25.38 -19.83
N LYS A 171 -0.62 25.21 -20.89
CA LYS A 171 -1.98 25.76 -20.93
C LYS A 171 -2.88 24.90 -20.06
N LEU A 172 -3.50 25.53 -19.08
CA LEU A 172 -4.49 24.92 -18.21
C LEU A 172 -5.77 24.66 -19.01
N VAL A 173 -6.37 23.50 -18.76
CA VAL A 173 -7.65 23.06 -19.30
C VAL A 173 -8.63 23.00 -18.12
N ASP A 174 -9.83 23.56 -18.29
CA ASP A 174 -10.86 23.52 -17.26
C ASP A 174 -11.43 22.11 -17.10
N LEU A 175 -12.01 21.82 -15.93
CA LEU A 175 -12.62 20.51 -15.63
C LEU A 175 -13.65 20.04 -16.68
N ALA A 176 -14.39 20.97 -17.29
CA ALA A 176 -15.40 20.64 -18.29
C ALA A 176 -14.80 20.33 -19.68
N ASP A 177 -13.56 20.73 -19.94
CA ASP A 177 -12.92 20.70 -21.25
C ASP A 177 -11.88 19.58 -21.39
N VAL A 178 -11.81 18.66 -20.43
CA VAL A 178 -10.89 17.50 -20.49
C VAL A 178 -11.31 16.51 -21.56
N GLU A 179 -10.33 15.97 -22.29
CA GLU A 179 -10.56 15.00 -23.36
C GLU A 179 -10.39 13.56 -22.85
N VAL A 180 -11.29 12.67 -23.28
CA VAL A 180 -11.25 11.25 -22.92
C VAL A 180 -9.98 10.59 -23.45
N GLY A 181 -9.29 9.84 -22.58
CA GLY A 181 -8.08 9.08 -22.93
C GLY A 181 -6.78 9.91 -22.91
N GLN A 182 -6.85 11.21 -22.59
CA GLN A 182 -5.67 12.03 -22.37
C GLN A 182 -5.19 11.96 -20.91
N GLU A 183 -3.89 12.15 -20.73
CA GLU A 183 -3.26 12.18 -19.41
C GLU A 183 -3.01 13.62 -18.96
N TYR A 184 -3.48 13.96 -17.77
CA TYR A 184 -3.34 15.29 -17.19
C TYR A 184 -2.68 15.27 -15.81
N GLU A 185 -2.07 16.38 -15.44
CA GLU A 185 -1.70 16.71 -14.07
C GLU A 185 -2.78 17.61 -13.46
N LEU A 186 -3.26 17.24 -12.27
CA LEU A 186 -4.33 17.94 -11.57
C LEU A 186 -3.79 19.18 -10.83
N VAL A 187 -4.40 20.32 -11.09
CA VAL A 187 -4.18 21.60 -10.42
C VAL A 187 -5.45 21.96 -9.65
N VAL A 188 -5.30 22.27 -8.37
CA VAL A 188 -6.43 22.60 -7.49
C VAL A 188 -6.23 23.98 -6.90
N THR A 189 -7.27 24.81 -6.95
CA THR A 189 -7.35 26.09 -6.25
C THR A 189 -8.46 26.02 -5.20
N THR A 190 -8.08 26.12 -3.93
CA THR A 190 -9.01 25.99 -2.80
C THR A 190 -9.48 27.34 -2.28
N MET A 191 -10.54 27.37 -1.46
CA MET A 191 -11.06 28.62 -0.88
C MET A 191 -10.07 29.29 0.08
N GLU A 192 -9.14 28.55 0.69
CA GLU A 192 -8.07 29.13 1.53
C GLU A 192 -7.06 29.90 0.67
N ASP A 193 -6.73 29.40 -0.52
CA ASP A 193 -5.82 30.05 -1.49
C ASP A 193 -6.39 31.38 -2.04
N TYR A 194 -7.70 31.58 -2.00
CA TYR A 194 -8.34 32.81 -2.50
C TYR A 194 -8.04 34.04 -1.63
N THR A 195 -7.59 33.84 -0.38
CA THR A 195 -7.28 34.94 0.55
C THR A 195 -5.83 35.42 0.50
N ASP A 196 -4.91 34.65 -0.09
CA ASP A 196 -3.52 35.05 -0.32
C ASP A 196 -3.31 35.28 -1.82
N ARG A 197 -3.28 36.55 -2.24
CA ARG A 197 -3.13 36.98 -3.66
C ARG A 197 -1.74 36.67 -4.25
N ARG A 198 -1.27 35.42 -4.21
CA ARG A 198 -0.09 34.92 -4.96
C ARG A 198 -0.25 33.44 -5.27
N GLY A 199 -0.84 33.14 -6.43
CA GLY A 199 -1.13 31.80 -6.94
C GLY A 199 -0.03 30.77 -6.70
N ARG A 200 -0.24 29.90 -5.71
CA ARG A 200 0.45 28.62 -5.58
C ARG A 200 -0.51 27.52 -6.03
N ALA A 201 -0.37 27.11 -7.29
CA ALA A 201 -0.91 25.84 -7.75
C ALA A 201 -0.23 24.71 -6.97
N THR A 202 -0.98 23.95 -6.18
CA THR A 202 -0.45 22.78 -5.48
C THR A 202 -0.62 21.54 -6.35
N LYS A 203 0.51 20.90 -6.67
CA LYS A 203 0.62 19.76 -7.57
C LYS A 203 0.20 18.47 -6.84
N ILE A 204 -0.86 17.81 -7.32
CA ILE A 204 -1.26 16.50 -6.78
C ILE A 204 -0.57 15.39 -7.58
N GLY A 205 0.25 14.60 -6.88
CA GLY A 205 1.13 13.59 -7.45
C GLY A 205 0.43 12.31 -7.93
N ARG A 206 1.04 11.71 -8.96
CA ARG A 206 0.65 10.44 -9.60
C ARG A 206 0.94 9.22 -8.74
N ASP A 207 0.11 8.21 -8.96
CA ASP A 207 0.21 6.89 -8.35
C ASP A 207 0.12 5.86 -9.50
N ARG A 208 1.26 5.27 -9.91
CA ARG A 208 1.37 4.19 -10.91
C ARG A 208 1.63 2.87 -10.19
N GLY A 209 0.71 1.91 -10.28
CA GLY A 209 0.91 0.54 -9.80
C GLY A 209 1.38 -0.37 -10.95
N ALA A 210 2.36 -1.23 -10.68
CA ALA A 210 2.80 -2.29 -11.57
C ALA A 210 2.46 -3.64 -10.92
N THR A 211 1.86 -4.56 -11.68
CA THR A 211 1.54 -5.93 -11.25
C THR A 211 2.58 -6.88 -11.83
N LEU A 212 3.15 -7.77 -11.02
CA LEU A 212 4.13 -8.77 -11.45
C LEU A 212 3.52 -10.18 -11.43
N ALA A 213 4.01 -11.02 -12.35
CA ALA A 213 3.36 -12.22 -12.88
C ALA A 213 3.40 -13.48 -11.99
N HIS A 214 2.41 -14.34 -12.22
CA HIS A 214 2.16 -15.66 -11.62
C HIS A 214 3.22 -16.72 -12.00
N GLU A 215 4.28 -16.88 -11.20
CA GLU A 215 5.16 -18.07 -11.29
C GLU A 215 5.59 -18.64 -9.91
N SER A 216 5.13 -18.08 -8.78
CA SER A 216 5.32 -18.64 -7.44
C SER A 216 4.19 -18.26 -6.48
N ASP A 217 3.97 -19.04 -5.41
CA ASP A 217 3.03 -18.72 -4.32
C ASP A 217 3.58 -17.66 -3.33
N ALA A 218 4.74 -17.07 -3.64
CA ALA A 218 5.30 -15.95 -2.90
C ALA A 218 4.75 -14.63 -3.44
N THR A 219 4.33 -13.76 -2.53
CA THR A 219 3.77 -12.43 -2.85
C THR A 219 4.71 -11.33 -2.40
N VAL A 220 4.84 -10.27 -3.19
CA VAL A 220 5.54 -9.05 -2.76
C VAL A 220 4.62 -8.31 -1.80
N LEU A 221 5.01 -8.27 -0.52
CA LEU A 221 4.26 -7.56 0.53
C LEU A 221 4.46 -6.06 0.39
N ASP A 222 5.70 -5.62 0.17
CA ASP A 222 6.01 -4.22 -0.11
C ASP A 222 7.35 -4.05 -0.85
N TYR A 223 7.57 -2.87 -1.41
CA TYR A 223 8.83 -2.54 -2.07
C TYR A 223 9.20 -1.05 -2.02
N THR A 224 10.50 -0.79 -2.14
CA THR A 224 11.05 0.54 -2.44
C THR A 224 12.22 0.42 -3.41
N SER A 225 12.58 1.53 -4.05
CA SER A 225 13.75 1.62 -4.93
C SER A 225 14.83 2.56 -4.38
N TYR A 226 16.03 2.41 -4.91
CA TYR A 226 17.17 3.29 -4.72
C TYR A 226 18.03 3.26 -5.99
N ALA A 227 18.58 4.41 -6.40
CA ALA A 227 19.55 4.48 -7.48
C ALA A 227 20.97 4.37 -6.89
N ASP A 228 21.65 3.26 -7.15
CA ASP A 228 23.02 3.06 -6.70
C ASP A 228 24.01 3.61 -7.73
N THR A 229 24.68 4.68 -7.33
CA THR A 229 25.70 5.35 -8.14
C THR A 229 27.09 5.26 -7.50
N LYS A 230 27.23 4.50 -6.40
CA LYS A 230 28.44 4.51 -5.57
C LYS A 230 29.09 3.14 -5.43
N SER A 231 28.32 2.06 -5.46
CA SER A 231 28.86 0.70 -5.30
C SER A 231 29.47 0.16 -6.58
N THR A 232 28.97 0.57 -7.74
CA THR A 232 29.31 0.03 -9.06
C THR A 232 29.38 1.15 -10.10
N ILE A 233 30.17 0.92 -11.15
CA ILE A 233 30.19 1.75 -12.37
C ILE A 233 30.05 0.80 -13.56
N PRO A 234 29.01 0.95 -14.41
CA PRO A 234 27.94 1.95 -14.35
C PRO A 234 27.01 1.75 -13.15
N GLY A 235 26.40 2.85 -12.67
CA GLY A 235 25.39 2.77 -11.60
C GLY A 235 24.13 2.03 -12.07
N HIS A 236 23.38 1.49 -11.12
CA HIS A 236 22.22 0.63 -11.40
C HIS A 236 21.06 0.89 -10.44
N TYR A 237 19.90 0.31 -10.74
CA TYR A 237 18.71 0.42 -9.89
C TYR A 237 18.68 -0.74 -8.91
N VAL A 238 18.43 -0.43 -7.64
CA VAL A 238 18.24 -1.41 -6.56
C VAL A 238 16.78 -1.34 -6.12
N ILE A 239 16.10 -2.48 -6.14
CA ILE A 239 14.72 -2.63 -5.68
C ILE A 239 14.72 -3.53 -4.45
N TYR A 240 14.23 -3.02 -3.33
CA TYR A 240 14.07 -3.80 -2.11
C TYR A 240 12.69 -4.45 -2.11
N TRP A 241 12.61 -5.76 -1.94
CA TRP A 241 11.37 -6.52 -1.84
C TRP A 241 11.24 -7.17 -0.47
N GLU A 242 10.12 -6.94 0.21
CA GLU A 242 9.70 -7.77 1.32
C GLU A 242 8.70 -8.80 0.80
N LEU A 243 9.01 -10.08 0.96
CA LEU A 243 8.21 -11.18 0.44
C LEU A 243 7.42 -11.87 1.55
N GLY A 244 6.24 -12.35 1.21
CA GLY A 244 5.40 -13.22 2.03
C GLY A 244 5.18 -14.54 1.30
N ALA A 245 5.59 -15.64 1.93
CA ALA A 245 5.38 -17.00 1.44
C ALA A 245 4.57 -17.80 2.47
N LEU A 246 3.61 -18.61 2.00
CA LEU A 246 2.76 -19.46 2.86
C LEU A 246 3.54 -20.62 3.49
N ASP A 247 4.56 -21.13 2.80
CA ASP A 247 5.51 -22.12 3.29
C ASP A 247 6.92 -21.76 2.80
N SER A 248 7.93 -22.01 3.64
CA SER A 248 9.35 -21.93 3.30
C SER A 248 9.74 -22.76 2.08
N ALA A 249 9.00 -23.83 1.79
CA ALA A 249 9.20 -24.67 0.60
C ALA A 249 8.90 -23.96 -0.73
N TYR A 250 8.09 -22.89 -0.72
CA TYR A 250 7.72 -22.10 -1.91
C TYR A 250 8.48 -20.77 -2.00
N TRP A 251 9.61 -20.65 -1.31
CA TRP A 251 10.47 -19.48 -1.43
C TRP A 251 11.02 -19.36 -2.88
N PRO A 252 11.03 -18.17 -3.50
CA PRO A 252 11.52 -18.01 -4.87
C PRO A 252 12.97 -18.46 -5.01
N SER A 253 13.26 -19.22 -6.06
CA SER A 253 14.64 -19.58 -6.41
C SER A 253 15.41 -18.36 -6.93
N ASP A 254 16.74 -18.40 -6.81
CA ASP A 254 17.63 -17.34 -7.33
C ASP A 254 17.42 -17.12 -8.83
N GLU A 255 17.16 -18.19 -9.59
CA GLU A 255 16.84 -18.11 -11.03
C GLU A 255 15.53 -17.35 -11.28
N LEU A 256 14.48 -17.61 -10.50
CA LEU A 256 13.21 -16.90 -10.62
C LEU A 256 13.37 -15.42 -10.27
N LEU A 257 14.11 -15.09 -9.21
CA LEU A 257 14.37 -13.69 -8.82
C LEU A 257 15.22 -12.96 -9.87
N GLY A 258 16.20 -13.63 -10.49
CA GLY A 258 16.92 -13.09 -11.65
C GLY A 258 16.00 -12.81 -12.84
N ARG A 259 15.09 -13.74 -13.17
CA ARG A 259 14.07 -13.53 -14.21
C ARG A 259 13.13 -12.37 -13.87
N CYS A 260 12.77 -12.18 -12.60
CA CYS A 260 12.01 -11.02 -12.14
C CYS A 260 12.78 -9.71 -12.38
N CYS A 261 14.09 -9.67 -12.14
CA CYS A 261 14.90 -8.50 -12.46
C CYS A 261 14.81 -8.14 -13.96
N LEU A 262 14.95 -9.13 -14.84
CA LEU A 262 14.84 -8.92 -16.29
C LEU A 262 13.44 -8.46 -16.70
N ALA A 263 12.39 -9.09 -16.18
CA ALA A 263 11.01 -8.70 -16.46
C ALA A 263 10.73 -7.24 -16.02
N MET A 264 11.32 -6.80 -14.90
CA MET A 264 11.28 -5.40 -14.50
C MET A 264 12.01 -4.51 -15.51
N GLU A 265 13.23 -4.86 -15.94
CA GLU A 265 13.98 -4.09 -16.95
C GLU A 265 13.21 -3.95 -18.28
N GLU A 266 12.51 -5.00 -18.72
CA GLU A 266 11.68 -4.98 -19.93
C GLU A 266 10.48 -4.02 -19.84
N SER A 267 9.93 -3.86 -18.63
CA SER A 267 8.80 -2.95 -18.38
C SER A 267 9.20 -1.47 -18.30
N LEU A 268 10.51 -1.18 -18.17
CA LEU A 268 11.02 0.18 -18.08
C LEU A 268 11.05 0.88 -19.45
N GLY A 269 11.02 2.21 -19.42
CA GLY A 269 10.94 3.04 -20.62
C GLY A 269 12.12 2.84 -21.58
N SER A 270 11.92 3.17 -22.87
CA SER A 270 12.93 2.98 -23.94
C SER A 270 14.29 3.60 -23.62
N VAL A 271 14.33 4.75 -22.92
CA VAL A 271 15.59 5.41 -22.51
C VAL A 271 16.40 4.54 -21.54
N TYR A 272 15.74 3.87 -20.58
CA TYR A 272 16.41 2.96 -19.65
C TYR A 272 16.99 1.77 -20.41
N ARG A 273 16.19 1.13 -21.28
CA ARG A 273 16.61 -0.03 -22.06
C ARG A 273 17.75 0.31 -23.04
N ARG A 274 17.73 1.49 -23.67
CA ARG A 274 18.88 2.01 -24.45
C ARG A 274 20.12 2.17 -23.59
N GLY A 275 19.97 2.74 -22.40
CA GLY A 275 21.04 2.91 -21.41
C GLY A 275 21.68 1.59 -20.97
N ARG A 276 20.89 0.52 -20.90
CA ARG A 276 21.36 -0.86 -20.61
C ARG A 276 22.04 -1.52 -21.81
N VAL A 277 21.45 -1.40 -23.01
CA VAL A 277 21.83 -2.19 -24.20
C VAL A 277 22.88 -1.51 -25.07
N ALA A 278 22.66 -0.25 -25.43
CA ALA A 278 23.45 0.46 -26.43
C ALA A 278 24.51 1.37 -25.80
N ASP A 279 24.11 2.15 -24.79
CA ASP A 279 24.98 3.17 -24.20
C ASP A 279 25.90 2.58 -23.12
N GLY A 280 25.53 1.43 -22.54
CA GLY A 280 26.26 0.81 -21.42
C GLY A 280 26.34 1.69 -20.17
N SER A 281 25.48 2.72 -20.07
CA SER A 281 25.51 3.76 -19.04
C SER A 281 24.74 3.37 -17.78
N ILE A 282 23.99 2.26 -17.81
CA ILE A 282 23.22 1.73 -16.68
C ILE A 282 23.62 0.26 -16.46
N GLY A 283 23.94 -0.10 -15.22
CA GLY A 283 24.24 -1.48 -14.82
C GLY A 283 22.97 -2.34 -14.66
N PRO A 284 23.12 -3.68 -14.50
CA PRO A 284 21.99 -4.59 -14.33
C PRO A 284 21.14 -4.24 -13.11
N LEU A 285 19.82 -4.22 -13.28
CA LEU A 285 18.87 -4.04 -12.18
C LEU A 285 19.09 -5.13 -11.12
N GLU A 286 19.05 -4.71 -9.86
CA GLU A 286 19.23 -5.55 -8.69
C GLU A 286 17.95 -5.60 -7.86
N ILE A 287 17.48 -6.79 -7.52
CA ILE A 287 16.45 -7.02 -6.50
C ILE A 287 17.15 -7.49 -5.22
N ARG A 288 16.90 -6.81 -4.11
CA ARG A 288 17.35 -7.21 -2.77
C ARG A 288 16.15 -7.64 -1.94
N VAL A 289 16.11 -8.90 -1.55
CA VAL A 289 15.05 -9.41 -0.68
C VAL A 289 15.38 -9.06 0.77
N VAL A 290 14.45 -8.41 1.48
CA VAL A 290 14.60 -8.05 2.90
C VAL A 290 13.80 -8.98 3.79
N ARG A 291 14.18 -9.06 5.08
CA ARG A 291 13.47 -9.85 6.09
C ARG A 291 12.03 -9.36 6.27
N SER A 292 11.12 -10.27 6.60
CA SER A 292 9.76 -9.92 6.98
C SER A 292 9.74 -8.97 8.19
N GLY A 293 8.89 -7.94 8.14
CA GLY A 293 8.80 -6.87 9.12
C GLY A 293 9.73 -5.67 8.84
N THR A 294 10.56 -5.70 7.79
CA THR A 294 11.49 -4.59 7.50
C THR A 294 10.75 -3.29 7.19
N PHE A 295 9.69 -3.33 6.38
CA PHE A 295 8.93 -2.10 6.09
C PHE A 295 8.06 -1.64 7.27
N GLU A 296 7.72 -2.54 8.19
CA GLU A 296 7.08 -2.17 9.47
C GLU A 296 8.07 -1.38 10.35
N GLU A 297 9.31 -1.84 10.47
CA GLU A 297 10.38 -1.12 11.19
C GLU A 297 10.65 0.27 10.57
N ILE A 298 10.62 0.40 9.24
CA ILE A 298 10.80 1.68 8.54
C ILE A 298 9.61 2.62 8.78
N MET A 299 8.40 2.10 8.79
CA MET A 299 7.21 2.85 9.13
C MET A 299 7.26 3.35 10.58
N ASP A 300 7.64 2.49 11.53
CA ASP A 300 7.80 2.87 12.94
C ASP A 300 8.87 3.96 13.11
N TYR A 301 9.97 3.85 12.36
CA TYR A 301 10.98 4.90 12.30
C TYR A 301 10.39 6.23 11.80
N ALA A 302 9.61 6.22 10.72
CA ALA A 302 8.97 7.42 10.20
C ALA A 302 7.95 8.02 11.19
N ILE A 303 7.15 7.18 11.87
CA ILE A 303 6.20 7.61 12.90
C ILE A 303 6.94 8.24 14.08
N SER A 304 8.06 7.66 14.52
CA SER A 304 8.90 8.23 15.59
C SER A 304 9.48 9.62 15.24
N ARG A 305 9.54 9.93 13.94
CA ARG A 305 9.96 11.23 13.39
C ARG A 305 8.79 12.18 13.11
N GLY A 306 7.57 11.82 13.49
CA GLY A 306 6.38 12.66 13.39
C GLY A 306 5.48 12.36 12.19
N ALA A 307 5.71 11.28 11.43
CA ALA A 307 4.80 10.90 10.36
C ALA A 307 3.45 10.42 10.91
N SER A 308 2.35 10.81 10.25
CA SER A 308 1.01 10.37 10.61
C SER A 308 0.82 8.88 10.31
N ILE A 309 0.44 8.12 11.34
CA ILE A 309 0.24 6.67 11.29
C ILE A 309 -0.88 6.23 10.33
N SER A 310 -1.85 7.10 10.05
CA SER A 310 -3.01 6.83 9.19
C SER A 310 -2.78 7.22 7.73
N GLN A 311 -1.81 8.08 7.46
CA GLN A 311 -1.48 8.58 6.12
C GLN A 311 -0.16 8.02 5.58
N TYR A 312 0.62 7.33 6.41
CA TYR A 312 1.89 6.79 6.01
C TYR A 312 1.74 5.82 4.82
N LYS A 313 2.53 6.09 3.77
CA LYS A 313 2.76 5.20 2.64
C LYS A 313 4.25 4.92 2.57
N VAL A 314 4.64 3.67 2.28
CA VAL A 314 6.05 3.34 2.05
C VAL A 314 6.56 4.17 0.86
N PRO A 315 7.68 4.91 1.02
CA PRO A 315 8.24 5.69 -0.08
C PRO A 315 8.70 4.74 -1.19
N ARG A 316 8.36 5.03 -2.45
CA ARG A 316 8.77 4.19 -3.60
C ARG A 316 10.20 4.39 -4.04
N CYS A 317 10.83 5.50 -3.63
CA CYS A 317 12.25 5.75 -3.83
C CYS A 317 12.83 6.35 -2.54
N VAL A 318 13.91 5.77 -2.03
CA VAL A 318 14.56 6.20 -0.79
C VAL A 318 15.86 6.92 -1.13
N SER A 319 15.95 8.18 -0.71
CA SER A 319 17.18 8.98 -0.78
C SER A 319 17.86 9.16 0.58
N LEU A 320 17.13 8.96 1.68
CA LEU A 320 17.60 9.18 3.04
C LEU A 320 18.56 8.08 3.49
N ALA A 321 19.81 8.46 3.81
CA ALA A 321 20.86 7.54 4.22
C ALA A 321 20.51 6.65 5.43
N PRO A 322 19.79 7.12 6.48
CA PRO A 322 19.40 6.26 7.61
C PRO A 322 18.46 5.12 7.20
N ILE A 323 17.46 5.41 6.36
CA ILE A 323 16.50 4.41 5.87
C ILE A 323 17.22 3.42 4.96
N ARG A 324 18.12 3.90 4.09
CA ARG A 324 18.95 3.01 3.27
C ARG A 324 19.80 2.09 4.15
N LYS A 325 20.53 2.62 5.13
CA LYS A 325 21.36 1.79 6.02
C LYS A 325 20.54 0.72 6.75
N HIS A 326 19.30 1.05 7.12
CA HIS A 326 18.38 0.11 7.73
C HIS A 326 17.97 -1.00 6.76
N LEU A 327 17.50 -0.65 5.55
CA LEU A 327 17.19 -1.62 4.48
C LEU A 327 18.36 -2.57 4.20
N GLU A 328 19.56 -2.03 4.03
CA GLU A 328 20.79 -2.81 3.78
C GLU A 328 21.07 -3.82 4.90
N SER A 329 20.84 -3.45 6.17
CA SER A 329 21.05 -4.34 7.31
C SER A 329 20.04 -5.49 7.39
N ARG A 330 18.93 -5.39 6.65
CA ARG A 330 17.86 -6.38 6.62
C ARG A 330 17.83 -7.22 5.35
N VAL A 331 18.75 -7.00 4.41
CA VAL A 331 18.88 -7.80 3.19
C VAL A 331 19.21 -9.25 3.54
N VAL A 332 18.49 -10.18 2.92
CA VAL A 332 18.64 -11.64 3.02
C VAL A 332 19.37 -12.17 1.80
N SER A 333 19.01 -11.70 0.61
CA SER A 333 19.63 -12.09 -0.66
C SER A 333 19.55 -10.96 -1.68
N ALA A 334 20.43 -11.00 -2.68
CA ALA A 334 20.55 -10.01 -3.74
C ALA A 334 20.70 -10.70 -5.10
N HIS A 335 19.94 -10.25 -6.09
CA HIS A 335 19.81 -10.89 -7.39
C HIS A 335 19.89 -9.85 -8.49
N PHE A 336 20.67 -10.13 -9.53
CA PHE A 336 20.83 -9.23 -10.67
C PHE A 336 20.10 -9.76 -11.90
N SER A 337 19.70 -8.85 -12.79
CA SER A 337 19.20 -9.23 -14.12
C SER A 337 20.23 -10.09 -14.86
N PRO A 338 19.86 -11.31 -15.31
CA PRO A 338 20.79 -12.26 -15.93
C PRO A 338 21.16 -11.90 -17.37
N SER A 339 20.37 -11.05 -18.03
CA SER A 339 20.59 -10.64 -19.41
C SER A 339 20.18 -9.19 -19.63
N LEU A 340 20.44 -8.68 -20.83
CA LEU A 340 19.99 -7.36 -21.24
C LEU A 340 18.49 -7.38 -21.60
N PRO A 341 17.75 -6.28 -21.35
CA PRO A 341 16.38 -6.14 -21.84
C PRO A 341 16.38 -5.93 -23.35
N ASN A 342 15.25 -6.20 -24.00
CA ASN A 342 15.07 -5.98 -25.42
C ASN A 342 15.04 -4.49 -25.74
N TRP A 343 15.88 -4.06 -26.69
CA TRP A 343 15.85 -2.70 -27.19
C TRP A 343 16.24 -2.66 -28.67
N SER A 344 15.49 -1.90 -29.46
CA SER A 344 15.85 -1.55 -30.83
C SER A 344 15.61 -0.06 -31.04
N PRO A 345 16.43 0.62 -31.87
CA PRO A 345 16.11 1.96 -32.30
C PRO A 345 14.82 1.90 -33.13
N GLU A 346 13.79 2.67 -32.76
CA GLU A 346 12.60 2.81 -33.60
C GLU A 346 13.03 3.26 -35.01
N PRO A 347 12.40 2.76 -36.09
CA PRO A 347 12.64 3.30 -37.42
C PRO A 347 12.24 4.77 -37.40
N SER A 348 13.18 5.65 -37.76
CA SER A 348 12.89 7.06 -38.00
C SER A 348 11.74 7.19 -38.99
N GLN A 349 10.58 7.64 -38.52
CA GLN A 349 9.48 8.12 -39.36
C GLN A 349 9.71 9.57 -39.78
#